data_AF-A0AAV7K9J3-F1
#
_entry.id   AF-A0AAV7K9J3-F1
#
_cell.length_a   1.000
_cell.length_b   1.000
_cell.length_c   1.000
_cell.angle_alpha   90.00
_cell.angle_beta   90.00
_cell.angle_gamma   90.00
#
_symmetry.space_group_name_H-M   'P 1'
#
loop_
_entity.id
_entity.type
_entity.pdbx_description
1 polymer ?
#
loop_
_entity_poly.entity_id
_entity_poly.type
_entity_poly.pdbx_seq_one_letter_code
_entity_poly.pdbx_strand_id
1 'polypeptide(L)'
;MPGDEAPDESPTDALERFNIETSNVIIDTTIQGIERRFRIHEDLYASISYFDPRNFNKIKLQNTLPDSALEKVSTLLKQHFPEIIVDDLRNELISLANTAFQKVLPENYQTLVENESDDLETGHEKSCKNCMTCVYTCLLRYNMYVRSYPTLFAAYKFLLTISVTQVACERSFSKLKHIKTKYRNLLTQEHPEGFMMMCVEKDILVQVDPKKIINHVANKSQELSKLLQF
;
A
#
# COMPACT_ATOMS: atom_id res chain seq x y z
N MET A 1 57.55 17.70 -15.81
CA MET A 1 56.95 16.37 -15.59
C MET A 1 55.53 16.45 -16.11
N PRO A 2 55.13 15.62 -17.08
CA PRO A 2 53.74 15.53 -17.52
C PRO A 2 52.95 14.68 -16.50
N GLY A 3 51.72 15.10 -16.19
CA GLY A 3 50.72 14.19 -15.63
C GLY A 3 50.32 14.39 -14.16
N ASP A 4 50.27 15.62 -13.65
CA ASP A 4 49.42 15.89 -12.47
C ASP A 4 48.03 16.29 -12.99
N GLU A 5 47.18 15.30 -13.26
CA GLU A 5 45.75 15.54 -13.49
C GLU A 5 45.13 16.03 -12.16
N ALA A 6 44.66 17.28 -12.16
CA ALA A 6 43.98 17.83 -11.00
C ALA A 6 42.61 17.13 -10.83
N PRO A 7 42.18 16.81 -9.60
CA PRO A 7 40.93 16.08 -9.35
C PRO A 7 39.65 16.81 -9.79
N ASP A 8 39.76 18.09 -10.20
CA ASP A 8 38.67 18.95 -10.64
C ASP A 8 38.63 19.16 -12.18
N GLU A 9 39.40 18.40 -12.96
CA GLU A 9 39.28 18.46 -14.42
C GLU A 9 37.93 17.91 -14.87
N SER A 10 37.09 18.78 -15.44
CA SER A 10 35.82 18.36 -16.03
C SER A 10 36.08 17.38 -17.18
N PRO A 11 35.36 16.24 -17.26
CA PRO A 11 35.55 15.28 -18.34
C PRO A 11 35.41 15.97 -19.68
N THR A 12 36.41 15.82 -20.54
CA THR A 12 36.41 16.41 -21.89
C THR A 12 35.44 15.69 -22.81
N ASP A 13 35.19 14.40 -22.55
CA ASP A 13 34.17 13.62 -23.25
C ASP A 13 32.76 13.94 -22.73
N ALA A 14 31.87 14.27 -23.67
CA ALA A 14 30.49 14.64 -23.36
C ALA A 14 29.70 13.48 -22.74
N LEU A 15 30.01 12.24 -23.12
CA LEU A 15 29.32 11.06 -22.57
C LEU A 15 29.79 10.77 -21.15
N GLU A 16 31.09 10.83 -20.89
CA GLU A 16 31.66 10.69 -19.55
C GLU A 16 31.15 11.78 -18.59
N ARG A 17 31.10 13.03 -19.07
CA ARG A 17 30.54 14.15 -18.30
C ARG A 17 29.07 13.94 -17.93
N PHE A 18 28.25 13.49 -18.89
CA PHE A 18 26.85 13.16 -18.62
C PHE A 18 26.72 12.03 -17.58
N ASN A 19 27.54 10.99 -17.70
CA ASN A 19 27.51 9.87 -16.76
C ASN A 19 27.85 10.31 -15.33
N ILE A 20 28.90 11.12 -15.16
CA ILE A 20 29.37 11.55 -13.84
C ILE A 20 28.47 12.63 -13.24
N GLU A 21 28.22 13.72 -13.98
CA GLU A 21 27.53 14.89 -13.44
C GLU A 21 26.00 14.73 -13.39
N THR A 22 25.43 13.85 -14.22
CA THR A 22 23.96 13.69 -14.31
C THR A 22 23.51 12.29 -13.93
N SER A 23 23.97 11.24 -14.62
CA SER A 23 23.46 9.88 -14.42
C SER A 23 23.74 9.38 -13.00
N ASN A 24 25.00 9.45 -12.54
CA ASN A 24 25.38 8.99 -11.22
C ASN A 24 24.71 9.83 -10.12
N VAL A 25 24.65 11.15 -10.30
CA VAL A 25 23.95 12.04 -9.36
C VAL A 25 22.48 11.67 -9.21
N ILE A 26 21.79 11.34 -10.31
CA ILE A 26 20.39 10.88 -10.27
C ILE A 26 20.28 9.54 -9.53
N ILE A 27 21.17 8.59 -9.82
CA ILE A 27 21.20 7.27 -9.15
C ILE A 27 21.41 7.44 -7.65
N ASP A 28 22.43 8.20 -7.24
CA ASP A 28 22.76 8.45 -5.83
C ASP A 28 21.62 9.18 -5.11
N THR A 29 21.04 10.20 -5.74
CA THR A 29 19.88 10.92 -5.19
C THR A 29 18.69 9.98 -5.00
N THR A 30 18.46 9.07 -5.95
CA THR A 30 17.38 8.10 -5.90
C THR A 30 17.63 7.07 -4.79
N ILE A 31 18.84 6.52 -4.70
CA ILE A 31 19.24 5.56 -3.65
C ILE A 31 19.10 6.21 -2.28
N GLN A 32 19.69 7.40 -2.07
CA GLN A 32 19.58 8.13 -0.81
C GLN A 32 18.13 8.47 -0.46
N GLY A 33 17.31 8.79 -1.46
CA GLY A 33 15.88 9.04 -1.27
C GLY A 33 15.14 7.80 -0.77
N ILE A 34 15.39 6.64 -1.38
CA ILE A 34 14.83 5.35 -0.97
C ILE A 34 15.32 4.98 0.43
N GLU A 35 16.63 5.00 0.67
CA GLU A 35 17.21 4.69 1.97
C GLU A 35 16.63 5.57 3.07
N ARG A 36 16.61 6.89 2.88
CA ARG A 36 16.02 7.83 3.85
C ARG A 36 14.55 7.49 4.15
N ARG A 37 13.79 7.08 3.12
CA ARG A 37 12.37 6.75 3.25
C ARG A 37 12.14 5.45 4.02
N PHE A 38 12.91 4.40 3.75
CA PHE A 38 12.64 3.07 4.30
C PHE A 38 13.43 2.76 5.57
N ARG A 39 14.53 3.47 5.86
CA ARG A 39 15.40 3.23 7.02
C ARG A 39 14.71 3.35 8.38
N ILE A 40 13.69 4.20 8.52
CA ILE A 40 12.96 4.39 9.79
C ILE A 40 12.24 3.11 10.23
N HIS A 41 11.80 2.29 9.26
CA HIS A 41 11.00 1.08 9.51
C HIS A 41 11.61 -0.15 8.85
N GLU A 42 12.93 -0.19 8.72
CA GLU A 42 13.68 -1.27 8.05
C GLU A 42 13.29 -2.66 8.58
N ASP A 43 13.26 -2.84 9.91
CA ASP A 43 12.89 -4.11 10.55
C ASP A 43 11.47 -4.57 10.22
N LEU A 44 10.55 -3.61 10.07
CA LEU A 44 9.18 -3.89 9.67
C LEU A 44 9.14 -4.36 8.22
N TYR A 45 9.83 -3.67 7.31
CA TYR A 45 9.87 -4.06 5.90
C TYR A 45 10.57 -5.41 5.70
N ALA A 46 11.65 -5.67 6.45
CA ALA A 46 12.30 -6.97 6.50
C ALA A 46 11.33 -8.06 6.97
N SER A 47 10.55 -7.78 8.03
CA SER A 47 9.51 -8.71 8.51
C SER A 47 8.41 -8.95 7.48
N ILE A 48 7.95 -7.90 6.80
CA ILE A 48 6.90 -7.99 5.76
C ILE A 48 7.39 -8.79 4.55
N SER A 49 8.69 -8.73 4.23
CA SER A 49 9.27 -9.47 3.10
C SER A 49 9.09 -10.99 3.20
N TYR A 50 8.97 -11.55 4.41
CA TYR A 50 8.71 -12.98 4.61
C TYR A 50 7.30 -13.40 4.20
N PHE A 51 6.35 -12.47 4.15
CA PHE A 51 4.99 -12.71 3.67
C PHE A 51 4.87 -12.53 2.15
N ASP A 52 5.95 -12.17 1.46
CA ASP A 52 5.96 -12.14 0.01
C ASP A 52 6.19 -13.56 -0.54
N PRO A 53 5.26 -14.12 -1.34
CA PRO A 53 5.42 -15.45 -1.92
C PRO A 53 6.68 -15.61 -2.78
N ARG A 54 7.23 -14.51 -3.33
CA ARG A 54 8.51 -14.53 -4.07
C ARG A 54 9.67 -14.99 -3.18
N ASN A 55 9.59 -14.78 -1.88
CA ASN A 55 10.60 -15.18 -0.91
C ASN A 55 10.36 -16.58 -0.30
N PHE A 56 9.23 -17.23 -0.58
CA PHE A 56 8.91 -18.53 0.03
C PHE A 56 9.90 -19.63 -0.36
N ASN A 57 10.56 -19.54 -1.51
CA ASN A 57 11.60 -20.49 -1.88
C ASN A 57 12.78 -20.48 -0.89
N LYS A 58 13.13 -19.32 -0.32
CA LYS A 58 14.18 -19.22 0.71
C LYS A 58 13.72 -19.90 2.00
N ILE A 59 12.47 -19.70 2.39
CA ILE A 59 11.84 -20.33 3.56
C ILE A 59 11.79 -21.85 3.39
N LYS A 60 11.37 -22.35 2.21
CA LYS A 60 11.35 -23.79 1.89
C LYS A 60 12.71 -24.46 2.04
N LEU A 61 13.76 -23.80 1.56
CA LEU A 61 15.12 -24.37 1.56
C LEU A 61 15.69 -24.49 2.98
N GLN A 62 15.43 -23.49 3.83
CA GLN A 62 15.96 -23.47 5.20
C GLN A 62 15.02 -24.14 6.21
N ASN A 63 13.75 -24.33 5.84
CA ASN A 63 12.63 -24.80 6.67
C ASN A 63 12.57 -24.17 8.07
N THR A 64 13.14 -22.98 8.22
CA THR A 64 13.26 -22.22 9.45
C THR A 64 13.19 -20.74 9.10
N LEU A 65 12.73 -19.95 10.06
CA LEU A 65 12.79 -18.49 10.02
C LEU A 65 13.82 -18.05 11.08
N PRO A 66 14.58 -16.97 10.86
CA PRO A 66 15.42 -16.40 11.92
C PRO A 66 14.62 -16.10 13.19
N ASP A 67 15.22 -16.16 14.37
CA ASP A 67 14.49 -15.93 15.63
C ASP A 67 13.92 -14.51 15.71
N SER A 68 14.67 -13.52 15.22
CA SER A 68 14.21 -12.12 15.10
C SER A 68 13.16 -11.90 14.02
N ALA A 69 12.86 -12.90 13.18
CA ALA A 69 11.88 -12.75 12.11
C ALA A 69 10.46 -12.61 12.68
N LEU A 70 9.70 -11.70 12.07
CA LEU A 70 8.32 -11.39 12.43
C LEU A 70 8.12 -10.71 13.78
N GLU A 71 9.16 -10.40 14.56
CA GLU A 71 9.01 -9.75 15.87
C GLU A 71 8.21 -8.45 15.76
N LYS A 72 8.61 -7.55 14.85
CA LYS A 72 7.96 -6.25 14.70
C LYS A 72 6.50 -6.37 14.25
N VAL A 73 6.24 -7.22 13.25
CA VAL A 73 4.87 -7.50 12.78
C VAL A 73 4.03 -8.11 13.90
N SER A 74 4.60 -9.03 14.67
CA SER A 74 3.92 -9.67 15.81
C SER A 74 3.57 -8.69 16.90
N THR A 75 4.45 -7.73 17.21
CA THR A 75 4.13 -6.66 18.18
C THR A 75 2.97 -5.79 17.71
N LEU A 76 2.93 -5.40 16.43
CA LEU A 76 1.84 -4.61 15.86
C LEU A 76 0.53 -5.39 15.80
N LEU A 77 0.60 -6.68 15.46
CA LEU A 77 -0.55 -7.57 15.42
C LEU A 77 -1.15 -7.74 16.81
N LYS A 78 -0.33 -7.97 17.85
CA LYS A 78 -0.81 -8.10 19.23
C LYS A 78 -1.51 -6.85 19.75
N GLN A 79 -1.14 -5.66 19.27
CA GLN A 79 -1.83 -4.41 19.64
C GLN A 79 -3.29 -4.38 19.13
N HIS A 80 -3.56 -5.00 17.98
CA HIS A 80 -4.88 -4.98 17.34
C HIS A 80 -5.67 -6.28 17.57
N PHE A 81 -4.95 -7.39 17.80
CA PHE A 81 -5.45 -8.75 17.98
C PHE A 81 -4.66 -9.43 19.11
N PRO A 82 -5.05 -9.23 20.38
CA PRO A 82 -4.28 -9.74 21.53
C PRO A 82 -4.23 -11.27 21.62
N GLU A 83 -5.17 -11.95 20.96
CA GLU A 83 -5.29 -13.42 20.88
C GLU A 83 -4.18 -14.07 20.03
N ILE A 84 -3.38 -13.29 19.29
CA ILE A 84 -2.40 -13.83 18.33
C ILE A 84 -1.16 -14.38 19.06
N ILE A 85 -0.87 -15.66 18.81
CA ILE A 85 0.33 -16.36 19.25
C ILE A 85 1.39 -16.29 18.13
N VAL A 86 2.60 -15.85 18.49
CA VAL A 86 3.69 -15.61 17.51
C VAL A 86 4.22 -16.90 16.92
N ASP A 87 4.33 -17.95 17.74
CA ASP A 87 4.80 -19.26 17.28
C ASP A 87 3.83 -19.86 16.27
N ASP A 88 2.52 -19.70 16.49
CA ASP A 88 1.49 -20.12 15.54
C ASP A 88 1.64 -19.38 14.21
N LEU A 89 1.86 -18.07 14.24
CA LEU A 89 2.12 -17.28 13.02
C LEU A 89 3.34 -17.81 12.24
N ARG A 90 4.44 -18.11 12.93
CA ARG A 90 5.67 -18.64 12.31
C ARG A 90 5.44 -20.02 11.70
N ASN A 91 4.81 -20.92 12.46
CA ASN A 91 4.51 -22.28 12.02
C ASN A 91 3.56 -22.30 10.83
N GLU A 92 2.51 -21.48 10.88
CA GLU A 92 1.55 -21.31 9.80
C GLU A 92 2.22 -20.76 8.54
N LEU A 93 3.12 -19.77 8.65
CA LEU A 93 3.85 -19.21 7.52
C LEU A 93 4.79 -20.23 6.87
N ILE A 94 5.56 -20.99 7.67
CA ILE A 94 6.45 -22.05 7.16
C ILE A 94 5.64 -23.15 6.48
N SER A 95 4.55 -23.58 7.11
CA SER A 95 3.64 -24.58 6.55
C SER A 95 3.07 -24.11 5.21
N LEU A 96 2.52 -22.89 5.15
CA LEU A 96 2.01 -22.31 3.90
C LEU A 96 3.11 -22.20 2.84
N ALA A 97 4.30 -21.72 3.21
CA ALA A 97 5.43 -21.62 2.29
C ALA A 97 5.73 -22.98 1.66
N ASN A 98 5.70 -24.07 2.43
CA ASN A 98 5.91 -25.42 1.94
C ASN A 98 4.75 -25.97 1.07
N THR A 99 3.54 -25.43 1.20
CA THR A 99 2.42 -25.83 0.34
C THR A 99 2.51 -25.26 -1.08
N ALA A 100 1.97 -25.98 -2.06
CA ALA A 100 1.84 -25.51 -3.43
C ALA A 100 0.61 -24.60 -3.61
N PHE A 101 0.53 -23.49 -2.87
CA PHE A 101 -0.63 -22.58 -2.85
C PHE A 101 -0.99 -22.02 -4.25
N GLN A 102 -0.01 -21.91 -5.15
CA GLN A 102 -0.19 -21.46 -6.55
C GLN A 102 -1.14 -22.37 -7.35
N LYS A 103 -1.33 -23.63 -6.94
CA LYS A 103 -2.25 -24.59 -7.60
C LYS A 103 -3.72 -24.40 -7.19
N VAL A 104 -3.98 -23.66 -6.11
CA VAL A 104 -5.32 -23.47 -5.50
C VAL A 104 -6.01 -22.20 -6.00
N LEU A 105 -5.42 -21.48 -6.97
CA LEU A 105 -6.05 -20.34 -7.64
C LEU A 105 -6.65 -20.76 -9.01
N PRO A 106 -7.99 -20.92 -9.14
CA PRO A 106 -8.68 -20.97 -10.43
C PRO A 106 -8.93 -19.57 -10.99
N GLU A 107 -9.12 -19.52 -12.32
CA GLU A 107 -9.14 -18.35 -13.21
C GLU A 107 -10.27 -17.32 -12.98
N ASN A 108 -11.26 -17.60 -12.14
CA ASN A 108 -12.46 -16.76 -12.01
C ASN A 108 -12.83 -16.47 -10.56
N TYR A 109 -12.22 -15.47 -9.94
CA TYR A 109 -12.64 -14.97 -8.63
C TYR A 109 -12.80 -13.47 -8.63
N GLN A 110 -13.99 -13.05 -9.03
CA GLN A 110 -14.44 -11.66 -8.95
C GLN A 110 -15.43 -11.46 -7.77
N THR A 111 -15.95 -12.51 -7.12
CA THR A 111 -17.30 -12.40 -6.52
C THR A 111 -17.42 -12.25 -4.99
N LEU A 112 -16.35 -12.19 -4.19
CA LEU A 112 -16.51 -12.00 -2.72
C LEU A 112 -16.04 -10.64 -2.17
N VAL A 113 -15.69 -9.68 -3.03
CA VAL A 113 -15.36 -8.30 -2.60
C VAL A 113 -16.34 -7.25 -3.18
N GLU A 114 -17.27 -7.66 -4.05
CA GLU A 114 -18.17 -6.72 -4.77
C GLU A 114 -19.36 -6.19 -3.96
N ASN A 115 -19.39 -6.31 -2.62
CA ASN A 115 -20.49 -5.78 -1.81
C ASN A 115 -20.05 -4.94 -0.60
N GLU A 116 -18.93 -4.24 -0.71
CA GLU A 116 -18.65 -3.02 0.08
C GLU A 116 -17.45 -2.30 -0.56
N SER A 117 -17.76 -1.22 -1.29
CA SER A 117 -16.87 -0.28 -2.02
C SER A 117 -16.09 -0.83 -3.24
N ASP A 118 -16.60 -0.47 -4.42
CA ASP A 118 -16.14 -0.86 -5.76
C ASP A 118 -14.85 -0.13 -6.22
N ASP A 119 -13.99 0.36 -5.32
CA ASP A 119 -12.82 1.21 -5.69
C ASP A 119 -11.52 0.92 -4.94
N LEU A 120 -11.38 -0.29 -4.37
CA LEU A 120 -10.06 -0.91 -4.43
C LEU A 120 -9.96 -1.52 -5.83
N GLU A 121 -9.56 -0.71 -6.82
CA GLU A 121 -8.71 -1.18 -7.91
C GLU A 121 -7.47 -1.80 -7.24
N THR A 122 -7.63 -3.02 -6.71
CA THR A 122 -6.55 -3.96 -6.63
C THR A 122 -6.18 -4.13 -8.08
N GLY A 123 -5.19 -3.35 -8.54
CA GLY A 123 -4.51 -3.46 -9.83
C GLY A 123 -3.76 -4.80 -9.91
N HIS A 124 -4.42 -5.85 -9.47
CA HIS A 124 -3.97 -7.20 -9.36
C HIS A 124 -4.49 -7.90 -10.60
N GLU A 125 -3.63 -8.02 -11.60
CA GLU A 125 -3.95 -8.74 -12.83
C GLU A 125 -4.56 -10.10 -12.52
N LYS A 126 -5.65 -10.44 -13.21
CA LYS A 126 -6.41 -11.69 -13.04
C LYS A 126 -5.55 -12.95 -13.23
N SER A 127 -4.37 -12.82 -13.83
CA SER A 127 -3.38 -13.89 -14.07
C SER A 127 -2.32 -14.04 -12.97
N CYS A 128 -2.19 -13.10 -12.04
CA CYS A 128 -1.12 -13.12 -11.05
C CYS A 128 -1.35 -14.25 -10.02
N LYS A 129 -0.29 -15.01 -9.71
CA LYS A 129 -0.28 -16.12 -8.73
C LYS A 129 0.80 -15.97 -7.65
N ASN A 130 1.57 -14.88 -7.67
CA ASN A 130 2.81 -14.76 -6.92
C ASN A 130 2.96 -13.41 -6.23
N CYS A 131 1.88 -12.90 -5.63
CA CYS A 131 1.91 -11.71 -4.79
C CYS A 131 1.15 -11.90 -3.47
N MET A 132 1.28 -10.95 -2.55
CA MET A 132 0.64 -10.97 -1.23
C MET A 132 -0.89 -11.07 -1.29
N THR A 133 -1.53 -10.40 -2.25
CA THR A 133 -2.99 -10.45 -2.47
C THR A 133 -3.46 -11.84 -2.94
N CYS A 134 -2.68 -12.53 -3.78
CA CYS A 134 -2.95 -13.92 -4.17
C CYS A 134 -2.95 -14.84 -2.95
N VAL A 135 -1.96 -14.67 -2.07
CA VAL A 135 -1.81 -15.47 -0.87
C VAL A 135 -2.99 -15.24 0.06
N TYR A 136 -3.38 -13.98 0.28
CA TYR A 136 -4.58 -13.65 1.06
C TYR A 136 -5.84 -14.29 0.50
N THR A 137 -6.04 -14.24 -0.82
CA THR A 137 -7.20 -14.89 -1.48
C THR A 137 -7.19 -16.41 -1.29
N CYS A 138 -6.01 -17.02 -1.32
CA CYS A 138 -5.84 -18.45 -1.04
C CYS A 138 -6.20 -18.78 0.41
N LEU A 139 -5.72 -17.98 1.37
CA LEU A 139 -6.04 -18.13 2.80
C LEU A 139 -7.53 -17.93 3.09
N LEU A 140 -8.17 -16.98 2.41
CA LEU A 140 -9.62 -16.76 2.50
C LEU A 140 -10.37 -18.03 2.10
N ARG A 141 -9.99 -18.66 0.98
CA ARG A 141 -10.60 -19.93 0.54
C ARG A 141 -10.37 -21.05 1.53
N TYR A 142 -9.15 -21.21 2.04
CA TYR A 142 -8.90 -22.23 3.05
C TYR A 142 -9.86 -22.04 4.22
N ASN A 143 -9.92 -20.84 4.80
CA ASN A 143 -10.80 -20.51 5.93
C ASN A 143 -12.30 -20.67 5.66
N MET A 144 -12.76 -20.57 4.41
CA MET A 144 -14.16 -20.86 4.06
C MET A 144 -14.51 -22.35 4.17
N TYR A 145 -13.58 -23.24 3.85
CA TYR A 145 -13.81 -24.70 3.86
C TYR A 145 -13.33 -25.37 5.14
N VAL A 146 -12.20 -24.91 5.68
CA VAL A 146 -11.54 -25.44 6.88
C VAL A 146 -10.89 -24.26 7.59
N ARG A 147 -11.07 -24.07 8.90
CA ARG A 147 -10.44 -22.97 9.66
C ARG A 147 -8.91 -23.17 9.81
N SER A 148 -8.20 -23.18 8.68
CA SER A 148 -6.78 -23.43 8.53
C SER A 148 -6.05 -22.11 8.39
N TYR A 149 -4.93 -21.97 9.11
CA TYR A 149 -4.11 -20.76 9.11
C TYR A 149 -4.85 -19.49 9.64
N PRO A 150 -5.54 -19.56 10.80
CA PRO A 150 -6.29 -18.42 11.34
C PRO A 150 -5.40 -17.23 11.69
N THR A 151 -4.20 -17.48 12.23
CA THR A 151 -3.27 -16.44 12.68
C THR A 151 -2.66 -15.72 11.50
N LEU A 152 -2.26 -16.48 10.49
CA LEU A 152 -1.70 -16.01 9.25
C LEU A 152 -2.74 -15.23 8.44
N PHE A 153 -4.00 -15.68 8.41
CA PHE A 153 -5.07 -14.93 7.76
C PHE A 153 -5.27 -13.55 8.38
N ALA A 154 -5.32 -13.46 9.72
CA ALA A 154 -5.39 -12.18 10.42
C ALA A 154 -4.16 -11.31 10.11
N ALA A 155 -2.96 -11.91 10.06
CA ALA A 155 -1.73 -11.21 9.70
C ALA A 155 -1.78 -10.64 8.27
N TYR A 156 -2.18 -11.42 7.26
CA TYR A 156 -2.32 -10.92 5.89
C TYR A 156 -3.39 -9.84 5.77
N LYS A 157 -4.53 -9.98 6.46
CA LYS A 157 -5.56 -8.95 6.50
C LYS A 157 -5.00 -7.63 7.01
N PHE A 158 -4.26 -7.67 8.13
CA PHE A 158 -3.60 -6.49 8.68
C PHE A 158 -2.52 -5.93 7.76
N LEU A 159 -1.66 -6.78 7.20
CA LEU A 159 -0.57 -6.35 6.32
C LEU A 159 -1.07 -5.66 5.05
N LEU A 160 -2.16 -6.15 4.46
CA LEU A 160 -2.77 -5.51 3.29
C LEU A 160 -3.39 -4.14 3.60
N THR A 161 -3.70 -3.84 4.88
CA THR A 161 -4.13 -2.50 5.31
C THR A 161 -2.96 -1.55 5.58
N ILE A 162 -1.76 -2.07 5.86
CA ILE A 162 -0.58 -1.24 6.02
C ILE A 162 -0.13 -0.79 4.63
N SER A 163 -0.28 0.50 4.36
CA SER A 163 0.10 1.15 3.09
C SER A 163 1.63 1.29 2.94
N VAL A 164 2.35 0.17 2.87
CA VAL A 164 3.81 0.17 2.71
C VAL A 164 4.24 0.78 1.36
N THR A 165 3.44 0.59 0.31
CA THR A 165 3.74 1.08 -1.07
C THR A 165 2.48 1.37 -1.88
N GLN A 166 1.35 1.69 -1.24
CA GLN A 166 0.12 1.98 -1.99
C GLN A 166 0.26 3.29 -2.77
N VAL A 167 0.56 3.15 -4.07
CA VAL A 167 0.65 4.26 -5.04
C VAL A 167 -0.67 5.04 -5.10
N ALA A 168 -1.81 4.40 -4.82
CA ALA A 168 -3.11 5.05 -4.73
C ALA A 168 -3.16 6.11 -3.60
N CYS A 169 -2.67 5.76 -2.41
CA CYS A 169 -2.58 6.70 -1.29
C CYS A 169 -1.61 7.84 -1.62
N GLU A 170 -0.43 7.55 -2.18
CA GLU A 170 0.53 8.60 -2.57
C GLU A 170 -0.03 9.56 -3.62
N ARG A 171 -0.73 9.05 -4.64
CA ARG A 171 -1.42 9.87 -5.64
C ARG A 171 -2.49 10.75 -5.01
N SER A 172 -3.25 10.21 -4.05
CA SER A 172 -4.28 10.95 -3.32
C SER A 172 -3.67 12.06 -2.43
N PHE A 173 -2.59 11.77 -1.72
CA PHE A 173 -1.84 12.76 -0.92
C PHE A 173 -1.16 13.82 -1.78
N SER A 174 -0.69 13.47 -2.99
CA SER A 174 -0.15 14.43 -3.94
C SER A 174 -1.22 15.43 -4.41
N LYS A 175 -2.43 14.94 -4.76
CA LYS A 175 -3.59 15.81 -5.05
C LYS A 175 -3.96 16.67 -3.84
N LEU A 176 -3.95 16.10 -2.64
CA LEU A 176 -4.22 16.84 -1.40
C LEU A 176 -3.20 17.95 -1.16
N LYS A 177 -1.91 17.71 -1.43
CA LYS A 177 -0.87 18.74 -1.34
C LYS A 177 -1.19 19.91 -2.28
N HIS A 178 -1.65 19.64 -3.50
CA HIS A 178 -2.11 20.70 -4.40
C HIS A 178 -3.29 21.49 -3.84
N ILE A 179 -4.30 20.83 -3.24
CA ILE A 179 -5.43 21.49 -2.59
C ILE A 179 -4.94 22.37 -1.42
N LYS A 180 -4.13 21.81 -0.51
CA LYS A 180 -3.62 22.49 0.69
C LYS A 180 -2.63 23.60 0.39
N THR A 181 -1.85 23.54 -0.69
CA THR A 181 -0.84 24.57 -1.01
C THR A 181 -1.41 25.68 -1.89
N LYS A 182 -2.20 25.34 -2.91
CA LYS A 182 -2.71 26.33 -3.88
C LYS A 182 -3.94 27.09 -3.38
N TYR A 183 -4.84 26.43 -2.64
CA TYR A 183 -6.10 27.01 -2.19
C TYR A 183 -6.11 27.43 -0.71
N ARG A 184 -4.98 27.36 -0.01
CA ARG A 184 -4.87 27.73 1.42
C ARG A 184 -5.33 29.15 1.71
N ASN A 185 -5.05 30.06 0.79
CA ASN A 185 -5.39 31.47 0.94
C ASN A 185 -6.86 31.77 0.62
N LEU A 186 -7.62 30.78 0.12
CA LEU A 186 -9.04 30.89 -0.22
C LEU A 186 -9.97 30.09 0.71
N LEU A 187 -9.44 29.23 1.59
CA LEU A 187 -10.23 28.26 2.36
C LEU A 187 -10.01 28.39 3.87
N THR A 188 -11.08 28.47 4.65
CA THR A 188 -11.07 28.31 6.13
C THR A 188 -10.80 26.85 6.51
N GLN A 189 -10.20 26.62 7.70
CA GLN A 189 -9.60 25.34 8.13
C GLN A 189 -10.49 24.09 8.00
N GLU A 190 -11.82 24.21 8.04
CA GLU A 190 -12.77 23.08 8.01
C GLU A 190 -13.05 22.54 6.59
N HIS A 191 -12.89 23.37 5.56
CA HIS A 191 -13.19 23.00 4.17
C HIS A 191 -12.24 21.96 3.55
N PRO A 192 -10.91 21.97 3.79
CA PRO A 192 -10.00 21.02 3.13
C PRO A 192 -10.20 19.55 3.52
N GLU A 193 -10.70 19.27 4.72
CA GLU A 193 -11.02 17.89 5.14
C GLU A 193 -12.25 17.35 4.41
N GLY A 194 -13.29 18.18 4.27
CA GLY A 194 -14.46 17.85 3.46
C GLY A 194 -14.10 17.59 1.99
N PHE A 195 -13.25 18.43 1.39
CA PHE A 195 -12.76 18.19 0.02
C PHE A 195 -11.89 16.93 -0.11
N MET A 196 -11.14 16.56 0.92
CA MET A 196 -10.38 15.32 0.95
C MET A 196 -11.32 14.11 0.92
N MET A 197 -12.35 14.09 1.76
CA MET A 197 -13.35 13.02 1.76
C MET A 197 -14.04 12.90 0.40
N MET A 198 -14.42 14.03 -0.22
CA MET A 198 -15.00 14.04 -1.57
C MET A 198 -14.04 13.52 -2.66
N CYS A 199 -12.73 13.72 -2.50
CA CYS A 199 -11.73 13.22 -3.46
C CYS A 199 -11.44 11.72 -3.28
N VAL A 200 -11.48 11.22 -2.05
CA VAL A 200 -11.28 9.80 -1.73
C VAL A 200 -12.52 9.00 -2.14
N GLU A 201 -13.70 9.48 -1.75
CA GLU A 201 -15.00 8.83 -2.02
C GLU A 201 -15.65 9.39 -3.28
N LYS A 202 -14.85 9.64 -4.32
CA LYS A 202 -15.33 10.29 -5.54
C LYS A 202 -16.44 9.47 -6.20
N ASP A 203 -16.34 8.15 -6.16
CA ASP A 203 -17.27 7.25 -6.84
C ASP A 203 -18.61 7.20 -6.13
N ILE A 204 -18.61 7.26 -4.78
CA ILE A 204 -19.81 7.50 -3.99
C ILE A 204 -20.40 8.87 -4.35
N LEU A 205 -19.58 9.91 -4.43
CA LEU A 205 -20.03 11.27 -4.76
C LEU A 205 -20.70 11.35 -6.14
N VAL A 206 -20.17 10.63 -7.14
CA VAL A 206 -20.75 10.57 -8.49
C VAL A 206 -22.13 9.89 -8.49
N GLN A 207 -22.36 8.94 -7.57
CA GLN A 207 -23.66 8.29 -7.41
C GLN A 207 -24.70 9.16 -6.68
N VAL A 208 -24.29 10.24 -6.00
CA VAL A 208 -25.21 11.13 -5.31
C VAL A 208 -25.89 12.09 -6.31
N ASP A 209 -27.22 12.01 -6.39
CA ASP A 209 -28.02 12.95 -7.20
C ASP A 209 -27.87 14.40 -6.69
N PRO A 210 -27.37 15.34 -7.52
CA PRO A 210 -27.23 16.74 -7.16
C PRO A 210 -28.52 17.37 -6.66
N LYS A 211 -29.69 16.94 -7.19
CA LYS A 211 -30.99 17.47 -6.76
C LYS A 211 -31.31 17.12 -5.31
N LYS A 212 -30.88 15.94 -4.84
CA LYS A 212 -31.05 15.55 -3.43
C LYS A 212 -30.22 16.44 -2.51
N ILE A 213 -29.00 16.79 -2.92
CA ILE A 213 -28.14 17.71 -2.17
C ILE A 213 -28.79 19.09 -2.10
N ILE A 214 -29.25 19.61 -3.24
CA ILE A 214 -29.92 20.92 -3.31
C ILE A 214 -31.16 20.94 -2.41
N ASN A 215 -32.02 19.93 -2.50
CA ASN A 215 -33.21 19.82 -1.65
C ASN A 215 -32.87 19.70 -0.15
N HIS A 216 -31.83 18.96 0.20
CA HIS A 216 -31.39 18.84 1.58
C HIS A 216 -30.88 20.18 2.13
N VAL A 217 -30.13 20.95 1.35
CA VAL A 217 -29.66 22.30 1.72
C VAL A 217 -30.82 23.30 1.78
N ALA A 218 -31.71 23.26 0.80
CA ALA A 218 -32.92 24.08 0.74
C ALA A 218 -33.78 23.90 1.99
N ASN A 219 -33.90 22.67 2.50
CA ASN A 219 -34.72 22.36 3.67
C ASN A 219 -34.09 22.78 5.01
N LYS A 220 -32.86 23.32 5.04
CA LYS A 220 -32.21 23.79 6.28
C LYS A 220 -32.67 25.18 6.73
N SER A 221 -33.22 26.01 5.83
CA SER A 221 -33.76 27.34 6.17
C SER A 221 -34.87 27.72 5.19
N GLN A 222 -35.86 28.49 5.66
CA GLN A 222 -36.98 28.95 4.84
C GLN A 222 -36.53 29.87 3.67
N GLU A 223 -35.46 30.62 3.88
CA GLU A 223 -34.86 31.54 2.93
C GLU A 223 -34.14 30.78 1.81
N LEU A 224 -33.43 29.70 2.19
CA LEU A 224 -32.75 28.81 1.24
C LEU A 224 -33.76 28.01 0.41
N SER A 225 -34.85 27.55 1.02
CA SER A 225 -35.94 26.87 0.29
C SER A 225 -36.49 27.74 -0.83
N LYS A 226 -36.76 29.02 -0.57
CA LYS A 226 -37.26 29.96 -1.59
C LYS A 226 -36.29 30.24 -2.74
N LEU A 227 -34.98 30.14 -2.49
CA LEU A 227 -33.94 30.46 -3.48
C LEU A 227 -33.48 29.25 -4.30
N LEU A 228 -33.61 28.04 -3.76
CA LEU A 228 -33.03 26.83 -4.34
C LEU A 228 -34.08 25.84 -4.88
N GLN A 229 -35.35 25.94 -4.47
CA GLN A 229 -36.45 25.15 -5.03
C GLN A 229 -37.15 25.99 -6.11
N PHE A 230 -36.78 25.72 -7.37
CA PHE A 230 -37.46 26.22 -8.58
C PHE A 230 -38.49 25.20 -9.07
#